data_AF-A0AAF0V3J7-F1
#
_entry.id   AF-A0AAF0V3J7-F1
#
_cell.length_a   1.000
_cell.length_b   1.000
_cell.length_c   1.000
_cell.angle_alpha   90.00
_cell.angle_beta   90.00
_cell.angle_gamma   90.00
#
_symmetry.space_group_name_H-M   'P 1'
#
loop_
_entity.id
_entity.type
_entity.pdbx_description
1 polymer ?
#
loop_
_entity_poly.entity_id
_entity_poly.type
_entity_poly.pdbx_seq_one_letter_code
_entity_poly.pdbx_strand_id
1 'polypeptide(L)' 'MPLRLEIKRKLAQRSERVKSVDLHPSEPWILASLYSGTVCIWNYQTQSIFVPELQKLSSGVWPGLSMA' A
#
# COMPACT_ATOMS: atom_id res chain seq x y z
N MET A 1 19.28 11.59 -28.31
CA MET A 1 20.05 10.66 -27.44
C MET A 1 19.04 9.75 -26.75
N PRO A 2 19.16 8.41 -26.79
CA PRO A 2 18.22 7.52 -26.11
C PRO A 2 18.44 7.56 -24.60
N LEU A 3 17.36 7.72 -23.83
CA LEU A 3 17.40 7.64 -22.37
C LEU A 3 17.59 6.18 -21.95
N ARG A 4 18.66 5.89 -21.23
CA ARG A 4 18.95 4.56 -20.70
C ARG A 4 18.37 4.45 -19.29
N LEU A 5 17.14 3.95 -19.20
CA LEU A 5 16.45 3.75 -17.92
C LEU A 5 16.74 2.35 -17.37
N GLU A 6 17.30 2.27 -16.17
CA GLU A 6 17.41 1.01 -15.41
C GLU A 6 16.13 0.80 -14.59
N ILE A 7 15.32 -0.18 -14.99
CA ILE A 7 14.09 -0.55 -14.27
C ILE A 7 14.42 -1.65 -13.27
N LYS A 8 14.29 -1.36 -11.97
CA LYS A 8 14.49 -2.32 -10.87
C LYS A 8 13.18 -2.59 -10.15
N ARG A 9 12.88 -3.86 -9.90
CA ARG A 9 11.68 -4.28 -9.16
C ARG A 9 11.90 -4.06 -7.67
N LYS A 10 11.06 -3.23 -7.04
CA LYS A 10 11.18 -2.89 -5.61
C LYS A 10 10.33 -3.77 -4.69
N LEU A 11 9.12 -4.11 -5.12
CA LEU A 11 8.17 -4.91 -4.34
C LEU A 11 7.47 -5.94 -5.25
N ALA A 12 7.15 -7.10 -4.68
CA ALA A 12 6.71 -8.27 -5.40
C ALA A 12 5.78 -9.13 -4.55
N GLN A 13 4.53 -8.71 -4.35
CA GLN A 13 3.57 -9.48 -3.56
C GLN A 13 2.54 -10.19 -4.44
N ARG A 14 2.21 -11.45 -4.10
CA ARG A 14 1.01 -12.13 -4.60
C ARG A 14 -0.20 -11.77 -3.74
N SER A 15 -1.28 -11.32 -4.36
CA SER A 15 -2.57 -11.01 -3.73
C SER A 15 -3.71 -11.51 -4.60
N GLU A 16 -4.94 -11.34 -4.11
CA GLU A 16 -6.11 -11.38 -5.00
C GLU A 16 -6.06 -10.28 -6.07
N ARG A 17 -7.02 -10.32 -6.99
CA ARG A 17 -7.13 -9.34 -8.07
C ARG A 17 -7.23 -7.93 -7.50
N VAL A 18 -6.24 -7.11 -7.81
CA VAL A 18 -6.20 -5.69 -7.43
C VAL A 18 -7.10 -4.89 -8.37
N LYS A 19 -7.95 -4.03 -7.79
CA LYS A 19 -8.88 -3.15 -8.50
C LYS A 19 -8.28 -1.76 -8.73
N SER A 20 -7.69 -1.20 -7.69
CA SER A 20 -7.00 0.10 -7.75
C SER A 20 -5.77 0.09 -6.85
N VAL A 21 -4.83 0.97 -7.19
CA VAL A 21 -3.62 1.22 -6.41
C VAL A 21 -3.44 2.73 -6.29
N ASP A 22 -3.11 3.22 -5.11
CA ASP A 22 -2.77 4.62 -4.84
C ASP A 22 -1.45 4.73 -4.08
N LEU A 23 -0.73 5.82 -4.31
CA LEU A 23 0.60 6.09 -3.74
C LEU A 23 0.52 7.30 -2.82
N HIS A 24 0.98 7.14 -1.58
CA HIS A 24 1.05 8.27 -0.67
C HIS A 24 2.18 9.24 -1.12
N PRO A 25 1.94 10.57 -1.17
CA PRO A 25 2.92 11.53 -1.70
C PRO A 25 4.13 11.73 -0.79
N SER A 26 3.96 11.53 0.53
CA SER A 26 4.97 11.88 1.55
C SER A 26 5.62 10.65 2.19
N GLU A 27 4.93 9.51 2.16
CA GLU A 27 5.30 8.33 2.95
C GLU A 27 5.36 7.10 2.05
N PRO A 28 6.16 6.07 2.41
CA PRO A 28 6.42 4.95 1.52
C PRO A 28 5.30 3.91 1.49
N TRP A 29 4.05 4.38 1.39
CA TRP A 29 2.86 3.56 1.45
C TRP A 29 2.16 3.47 0.09
N ILE A 30 1.74 2.26 -0.21
CA ILE A 30 0.89 1.91 -1.34
C ILE A 30 -0.44 1.42 -0.77
N LEU A 31 -1.53 2.03 -1.19
CA LEU A 31 -2.86 1.52 -0.92
C LEU A 31 -3.29 0.64 -2.11
N ALA A 32 -3.77 -0.57 -1.84
CA ALA A 32 -4.27 -1.47 -2.86
C ALA A 32 -5.66 -1.97 -2.47
N SER A 33 -6.66 -1.77 -3.34
CA SER A 33 -7.99 -2.34 -3.15
C SER A 33 -8.08 -3.69 -3.85
N LEU A 34 -8.56 -4.71 -3.14
CA LEU A 34 -8.73 -6.07 -3.66
C LEU A 34 -10.19 -6.34 -4.04
N TYR A 35 -10.40 -7.33 -4.90
CA TYR A 35 -11.73 -7.73 -5.35
C TYR A 35 -12.61 -8.28 -4.21
N SER A 36 -12.00 -8.86 -3.18
CA SER A 36 -12.68 -9.30 -1.96
C SER A 36 -13.38 -8.18 -1.17
N GLY A 37 -13.10 -6.90 -1.49
CA GLY A 37 -13.52 -5.76 -0.69
C GLY A 37 -12.51 -5.40 0.41
N THR A 38 -11.41 -6.13 0.51
CA THR A 38 -10.31 -5.83 1.42
C THR A 38 -9.42 -4.73 0.85
N VAL A 39 -9.03 -3.76 1.67
CA VAL A 39 -8.01 -2.76 1.31
C VAL A 39 -6.72 -3.13 2.01
N CYS A 40 -5.59 -3.18 1.30
CA CYS A 40 -4.29 -3.47 1.89
C CYS A 40 -3.41 -2.22 1.80
N ILE A 41 -2.70 -1.92 2.87
CA ILE A 41 -1.68 -0.88 2.91
C ILE A 41 -0.31 -1.57 2.88
N TRP A 42 0.56 -1.10 2.00
CA TRP A 42 1.85 -1.73 1.70
C TRP A 42 2.96 -0.74 1.93
N ASN A 43 3.89 -1.05 2.82
CA ASN A 43 5.14 -0.29 2.91
C ASN A 43 6.17 -0.89 1.95
N TYR A 44 6.49 -0.19 0.86
CA TYR A 44 7.44 -0.70 -0.15
C TYR A 44 8.91 -0.64 0.28
N GLN A 45 9.22 -0.01 1.41
CA GLN A 45 10.57 0.06 1.96
C GLN A 45 10.83 -1.10 2.92
N THR A 46 9.87 -1.40 3.81
CA THR A 46 9.96 -2.50 4.77
C THR A 46 9.37 -3.81 4.25
N GLN A 47 8.70 -3.78 3.08
CA GLN A 47 7.97 -4.90 2.48
C GLN A 47 6.87 -5.45 3.40
N SER A 48 6.32 -4.61 4.28
CA SER A 48 5.28 -5.00 5.24
C SER A 48 3.90 -4.73 4.68
N ILE A 49 2.97 -5.65 4.93
CA ILE A 49 1.54 -5.50 4.64
C ILE A 49 0.78 -5.16 5.91
N PHE A 50 -0.11 -4.20 5.80
CA PHE A 50 -1.16 -3.95 6.78
C PHE A 50 -2.50 -4.22 6.10
N VAL A 51 -3.15 -5.29 6.55
CA VAL A 51 -4.55 -5.57 6.19
C VAL A 51 -5.39 -5.06 7.36
N PRO A 52 -6.14 -3.96 7.20
CA PRO A 52 -7.13 -3.53 8.16
C PRO A 52 -8.33 -4.47 8.02
N GLU A 53 -8.19 -5.71 8.46
CA GLU A 53 -9.28 -6.69 8.41
C GLU A 53 -10.30 -6.38 9.52
N LEU A 54 -9.87 -6.05 10.73
CA LEU A 54 -10.77 -5.94 11.89
C LEU A 54 -10.27 -5.03 13.05
N GLN A 55 -9.24 -4.19 12.87
CA GLN A 55 -8.70 -3.36 13.98
C GLN A 55 -9.36 -1.99 14.17
N LYS A 56 -10.30 -1.60 13.30
CA LYS A 56 -10.93 -0.28 13.37
C LYS A 56 -11.94 -0.08 14.51
N LEU A 57 -12.42 -1.15 15.15
CA LEU A 57 -13.52 -1.01 16.13
C LEU A 57 -13.07 -0.69 17.57
N SER A 58 -11.78 -0.80 17.91
CA SER A 58 -11.34 -0.58 19.30
C SER A 58 -10.39 0.59 19.53
N SER A 59 -9.69 1.11 18.51
CA SER A 59 -8.65 2.12 18.77
C SER A 59 -8.72 3.42 17.99
N GLY A 60 -9.45 3.53 16.87
CA GLY A 60 -9.60 4.81 16.15
C GLY A 60 -8.29 5.52 15.76
N VAL A 61 -7.13 4.85 15.88
CA VAL A 61 -5.81 5.40 15.64
C VAL A 61 -5.22 4.67 14.46
N TRP A 62 -5.17 5.36 13.33
CA TRP A 62 -4.31 4.98 12.22
C TRP A 62 -2.88 5.37 12.58
N PRO A 63 -1.89 4.49 12.45
CA PRO A 63 -0.49 4.90 12.54
C PRO A 63 -0.23 5.91 11.41
N GLY A 64 0.06 7.17 11.75
CA GLY A 64 0.52 8.20 10.81
C GLY A 64 -0.54 8.97 10.02
N LEU A 65 -1.83 8.66 10.15
CA LEU A 65 -2.90 9.44 9.50
C LEU A 65 -3.35 10.58 10.43
N SER A 66 -2.54 11.65 10.51
CA SER A 66 -3.09 12.95 10.89
C SER A 66 -4.01 13.35 9.75
N MET A 67 -5.32 13.21 9.98
CA MET A 67 -6.35 13.68 9.06
C MET A 67 -6.20 15.19 8.88
N ALA A 68 -5.55 15.60 7.80
CA ALA A 68 -5.74 16.89 7.16
C ALA A 68 -6.70 16.70 5.98
#